data_AF-A0A1S6IZ61-F1
#
_entry.id   AF-A0A1S6IZ61-F1
#
_cell.length_a   1.000
_cell.length_b   1.000
_cell.length_c   1.000
_cell.angle_alpha   90.00
_cell.angle_beta   90.00
_cell.angle_gamma   90.00
#
_symmetry.space_group_name_H-M   'P 1'
#
loop_
_entity.id
_entity.type
_entity.pdbx_description
1 polymer ?
#
loop_
_entity_poly.entity_id
_entity_poly.type
_entity_poly.pdbx_seq_one_letter_code
_entity_poly.pdbx_strand_id
1 'polypeptide(L)'
;MNQENSPSLEQFLLVALIDIYRGLDVKLPADLDQQAQSTILKDVLSSAISFAEKDESRQIISNELYQCAKEGGTLEQQKELIQRQSPDVINAKTVAAAHLLKIINKEKGM
;
A
#
# COMPACT_ATOMS: atom_id res chain seq x y z
N MET A 1 -19.17 27.12 6.50
CA MET A 1 -17.72 26.90 6.25
C MET A 1 -17.58 25.48 5.76
N ASN A 2 -17.50 25.28 4.44
CA ASN A 2 -17.34 23.95 3.86
C ASN A 2 -15.86 23.60 3.97
N GLN A 3 -15.51 22.68 4.87
CA GLN A 3 -14.18 22.07 4.87
C GLN A 3 -13.99 21.37 3.52
N GLU A 4 -12.86 21.61 2.88
CA GLU A 4 -12.50 20.97 1.61
C GLU A 4 -12.51 19.44 1.79
N ASN A 5 -13.51 18.76 1.23
CA ASN A 5 -13.65 17.30 1.21
C ASN A 5 -12.65 16.64 0.24
N SER A 6 -11.41 17.11 0.20
CA SER A 6 -10.35 16.53 -0.63
C SER A 6 -9.69 15.39 0.14
N PRO A 7 -9.53 14.19 -0.45
CA PRO A 7 -8.85 13.08 0.20
C PRO A 7 -7.41 13.48 0.56
N SER A 8 -6.94 13.07 1.74
CA SER A 8 -5.54 13.29 2.11
C SER A 8 -4.59 12.49 1.24
N LEU A 9 -3.33 12.89 1.23
CA LEU A 9 -2.26 12.18 0.54
C LEU A 9 -2.22 10.69 0.93
N GLU A 10 -2.38 10.36 2.21
CA GLU A 10 -2.43 8.97 2.69
C GLU A 10 -3.60 8.17 2.08
N GLN A 11 -4.81 8.76 2.02
CA GLN A 11 -5.97 8.12 1.41
C GLN A 11 -5.75 7.91 -0.09
N PHE A 12 -5.18 8.92 -0.77
CA PHE A 12 -4.79 8.81 -2.17
C PHE A 12 -3.79 7.67 -2.40
N LEU A 13 -2.73 7.59 -1.59
CA LEU A 13 -1.71 6.56 -1.70
C LEU A 13 -2.28 5.16 -1.45
N LEU A 14 -3.15 4.99 -0.45
CA LEU A 14 -3.78 3.71 -0.15
C LEU A 14 -4.74 3.27 -1.26
N VAL A 15 -5.53 4.19 -1.84
CA VAL A 15 -6.39 3.89 -2.99
C VAL A 15 -5.55 3.49 -4.20
N ALA A 16 -4.49 4.26 -4.50
CA ALA A 16 -3.57 3.94 -5.59
C ALA A 16 -2.92 2.55 -5.41
N LEU A 17 -2.52 2.19 -4.19
CA LEU A 17 -2.00 0.85 -3.89
C LEU A 17 -3.03 -0.25 -4.12
N ILE A 18 -4.28 -0.06 -3.68
CA ILE A 18 -5.37 -1.01 -3.95
C ILE A 18 -5.55 -1.22 -5.45
N ASP A 19 -5.55 -0.14 -6.23
CA ASP A 19 -5.70 -0.22 -7.69
C ASP A 19 -4.49 -0.89 -8.36
N ILE A 20 -3.26 -0.59 -7.90
CA ILE A 20 -2.04 -1.28 -8.34
C ILE A 20 -2.15 -2.78 -8.04
N TYR A 21 -2.50 -3.19 -6.83
CA TYR A 21 -2.62 -4.60 -6.46
C TYR A 21 -3.74 -5.34 -7.24
N ARG A 22 -4.74 -4.61 -7.74
CA ARG A 22 -5.75 -5.14 -8.67
C ARG A 22 -5.27 -5.27 -10.11
N GLY A 23 -4.05 -4.84 -10.42
CA GLY A 23 -3.46 -4.87 -11.75
C GLY A 23 -3.92 -3.73 -12.66
N LEU A 24 -4.42 -2.62 -12.09
CA LEU A 24 -4.83 -1.45 -12.87
C LEU A 24 -3.64 -0.58 -13.24
N ASP A 25 -3.71 0.07 -14.40
CA ASP A 25 -2.72 1.05 -14.84
C ASP A 25 -2.96 2.40 -14.13
N VAL A 26 -2.29 2.57 -12.98
CA VAL A 26 -2.42 3.76 -12.13
C VAL A 26 -1.43 4.84 -12.57
N LYS A 27 -1.94 6.03 -12.92
CA LYS A 27 -1.11 7.21 -13.22
C LYS A 27 -0.78 7.95 -11.93
N LEU A 28 0.51 8.00 -11.58
CA LEU A 28 1.01 8.66 -10.39
C LEU A 28 1.53 10.07 -10.74
N PRO A 29 1.36 11.08 -9.87
CA PRO A 29 2.02 12.38 -10.01
C PRO A 29 3.55 12.21 -10.02
N ALA A 30 4.23 13.02 -10.82
CA ALA A 30 5.69 12.96 -10.95
C ALA A 30 6.44 13.43 -9.70
N ASP A 31 5.80 14.27 -8.89
CA ASP A 31 6.30 14.94 -7.69
C ASP A 31 5.79 14.32 -6.39
N LEU A 32 5.34 13.07 -6.44
CA LEU A 32 4.78 12.37 -5.28
C LEU A 32 5.85 12.16 -4.20
N ASP A 33 5.61 12.69 -3.00
CA ASP A 33 6.58 12.66 -1.90
C ASP A 33 7.06 11.23 -1.56
N GLN A 34 8.36 10.99 -1.71
CA GLN A 34 8.95 9.67 -1.53
C GLN A 34 8.86 9.19 -0.07
N GLN A 35 8.95 10.11 0.89
CA GLN A 35 8.89 9.77 2.31
C GLN A 35 7.48 9.31 2.72
N ALA A 36 6.43 9.97 2.21
CA ALA A 36 5.04 9.58 2.39
C ALA A 36 4.76 8.21 1.76
N GLN A 37 5.24 7.97 0.53
CA GLN A 37 5.12 6.67 -0.12
C GLN A 37 5.76 5.55 0.72
N SER A 38 7.01 5.75 1.14
CA SER A 38 7.76 4.78 1.94
C SER A 38 7.07 4.49 3.28
N THR A 39 6.56 5.52 3.95
CA THR A 39 5.82 5.38 5.21
C THR A 39 4.57 4.51 5.03
N ILE A 40 3.71 4.86 4.07
CA ILE A 40 2.48 4.12 3.81
C ILE A 40 2.77 2.68 3.37
N LEU A 41 3.79 2.46 2.54
CA LEU A 41 4.19 1.11 2.13
C LEU A 41 4.64 0.25 3.30
N LYS A 42 5.43 0.79 4.23
CA LYS A 42 5.83 0.04 5.42
C LYS A 42 4.63 -0.34 6.28
N ASP A 43 3.66 0.55 6.45
CA ASP A 43 2.45 0.26 7.22
C ASP A 43 1.60 -0.82 6.54
N VAL A 44 1.42 -0.71 5.22
CA VAL A 44 0.71 -1.72 4.42
C VAL A 44 1.42 -3.08 4.48
N LEU A 45 2.74 -3.11 4.26
CA LEU A 45 3.51 -4.37 4.26
C LEU A 45 3.54 -5.02 5.64
N SER A 46 3.73 -4.22 6.70
CA SER A 46 3.66 -4.70 8.08
C SER A 46 2.30 -5.33 8.39
N SER A 47 1.21 -4.66 8.01
CA SER A 47 -0.15 -5.19 8.19
C SER A 47 -0.43 -6.42 7.30
N ALA A 48 0.09 -6.44 6.07
CA ALA A 48 -0.11 -7.54 5.12
C ALA A 48 0.45 -8.88 5.61
N ILE A 49 1.51 -8.88 6.43
CA ILE A 49 2.05 -10.12 7.03
C ILE A 49 0.97 -10.86 7.82
N SER A 50 0.08 -10.14 8.51
CA SER A 50 -1.03 -10.73 9.29
C SER A 50 -2.17 -11.26 8.41
N PHE A 51 -2.27 -10.84 7.15
CA PHE A 51 -3.33 -11.25 6.22
C PHE A 51 -2.88 -12.35 5.24
N ALA A 52 -1.58 -12.62 5.14
CA ALA A 52 -1.06 -13.68 4.28
C ALA A 52 -1.33 -15.06 4.89
N GLU A 53 -1.88 -15.98 4.11
CA GLU A 53 -2.23 -17.32 4.59
C GLU A 53 -1.01 -18.25 4.63
N LYS A 54 -0.13 -18.15 3.63
CA LYS A 54 1.04 -19.03 3.47
C LYS A 54 2.29 -18.45 4.12
N ASP A 55 3.11 -19.32 4.70
CA ASP A 55 4.42 -18.93 5.27
C ASP A 55 5.35 -18.32 4.23
N GLU A 56 5.36 -18.87 3.01
CA GLU A 56 6.15 -18.33 1.91
C GLU A 56 5.73 -16.89 1.59
N SER A 57 4.43 -16.60 1.56
CA SER A 57 3.90 -15.26 1.35
C SER A 57 4.27 -14.31 2.48
N ARG A 58 4.20 -14.76 3.74
CA ARG A 58 4.67 -13.99 4.90
C ARG A 58 6.15 -13.64 4.77
N GLN A 59 6.97 -14.59 4.33
CA GLN A 59 8.41 -14.38 4.13
C GLN A 59 8.68 -13.38 2.99
N ILE A 60 7.97 -13.49 1.86
CA ILE A 60 8.08 -12.57 0.73
C ILE A 60 7.75 -11.14 1.18
N ILE A 61 6.62 -10.95 1.87
CA ILE A 61 6.19 -9.64 2.36
C ILE A 61 7.18 -9.09 3.39
N SER A 62 7.69 -9.93 4.30
CA SER A 62 8.67 -9.52 5.30
C SER A 62 9.99 -9.07 4.67
N ASN A 63 10.46 -9.77 3.63
CA ASN A 63 11.64 -9.39 2.88
C ASN A 63 11.42 -8.04 2.18
N GLU A 64 10.25 -7.85 1.59
CA GLU A 64 9.89 -6.59 0.95
C GLU A 64 9.82 -5.42 1.94
N LEU A 65 9.22 -5.64 3.12
CA LEU A 65 9.19 -4.66 4.21
C LEU A 65 10.62 -4.29 4.63
N TYR A 66 11.51 -5.27 4.77
CA TYR A 66 12.91 -5.03 5.13
C TYR A 66 13.61 -4.16 4.07
N GLN A 67 13.44 -4.46 2.78
CA GLN A 67 14.01 -3.64 1.71
C GLN A 67 13.41 -2.23 1.70
N CYS A 68 12.09 -2.12 1.83
CA CYS A 68 11.40 -0.83 1.91
C CYS A 68 11.89 0.01 3.10
N ALA A 69 12.21 -0.61 4.23
CA ALA A 69 12.73 0.08 5.40
C ALA A 69 14.18 0.56 5.21
N LYS A 70 14.98 -0.17 4.43
CA LYS A 70 16.40 0.13 4.21
C LYS A 70 16.63 1.12 3.07
N GLU A 71 15.92 0.95 1.96
CA GLU A 71 16.17 1.65 0.70
C GLU A 71 15.03 2.63 0.35
N GLY A 72 13.95 2.63 1.13
CA GLY A 72 12.69 3.28 0.80
C GLY A 72 11.82 2.40 -0.10
N GLY A 73 10.55 2.78 -0.24
CA GLY A 73 9.61 2.13 -1.16
C GLY A 73 8.82 3.15 -1.94
N THR A 74 8.52 2.85 -3.19
CA THR A 74 7.64 3.67 -4.04
C THR A 74 6.50 2.85 -4.63
N LEU A 75 5.40 3.53 -4.98
CA LEU A 75 4.27 2.89 -5.65
C LEU A 75 4.66 2.35 -7.03
N GLU A 76 5.63 2.99 -7.70
CA GLU A 76 6.13 2.54 -9.00
C GLU A 76 6.83 1.17 -8.88
N GLN A 77 7.63 0.96 -7.84
CA GLN A 77 8.22 -0.35 -7.56
C GLN A 77 7.15 -1.42 -7.33
N GLN A 78 6.03 -1.08 -6.69
CA GLN A 78 4.94 -2.03 -6.48
C GLN A 78 4.32 -2.49 -7.80
N LYS A 79 4.17 -1.62 -8.81
CA LYS A 79 3.66 -2.01 -10.14
C LYS A 79 4.51 -3.08 -10.79
N GLU A 80 5.83 -3.04 -10.60
CA GLU A 80 6.74 -4.06 -11.13
C GLU A 80 6.68 -5.36 -10.33
N LEU A 81 6.62 -5.26 -9.00
CA LEU A 81 6.64 -6.41 -8.10
C LEU A 81 5.39 -7.29 -8.24
N ILE A 82 4.20 -6.69 -8.36
CA ILE A 82 2.94 -7.45 -8.44
C ILE A 82 2.91 -8.44 -9.61
N GLN A 83 3.63 -8.15 -10.69
CA GLN A 83 3.67 -9.03 -11.88
C GLN A 83 4.32 -10.39 -11.60
N ARG A 84 5.06 -10.50 -10.50
CA ARG A 84 5.82 -11.70 -10.11
C ARG A 84 5.35 -12.28 -8.79
N GLN A 85 4.34 -11.68 -8.15
CA GLN A 85 3.85 -12.09 -6.85
C GLN A 85 2.68 -13.06 -6.96
N SER A 86 2.59 -13.98 -6.00
CA SER A 86 1.48 -14.92 -5.95
C SER A 86 0.17 -14.21 -5.58
N PRO A 87 -0.99 -14.80 -5.93
CA PRO A 87 -2.29 -14.23 -5.54
C PRO A 87 -2.45 -14.03 -4.02
N ASP A 88 -1.85 -14.88 -3.20
CA ASP A 88 -1.90 -14.76 -1.73
C ASP A 88 -1.16 -13.50 -1.24
N VAL A 89 0.04 -13.22 -1.78
CA VAL A 89 0.79 -12.00 -1.47
C VAL A 89 0.01 -10.75 -1.89
N ILE A 90 -0.54 -10.76 -3.11
CA ILE A 90 -1.30 -9.63 -3.67
C ILE A 90 -2.57 -9.38 -2.84
N ASN A 91 -3.31 -10.44 -2.50
CA ASN A 91 -4.52 -10.33 -1.68
C ASN A 91 -4.22 -9.79 -0.29
N ALA A 92 -3.17 -10.30 0.37
CA ALA A 92 -2.75 -9.83 1.69
C ALA A 92 -2.44 -8.33 1.69
N LYS A 93 -1.69 -7.85 0.70
CA LYS A 93 -1.39 -6.43 0.52
C LYS A 93 -2.62 -5.58 0.21
N THR A 94 -3.54 -6.09 -0.61
CA THR A 94 -4.80 -5.42 -0.94
C THR A 94 -5.68 -5.26 0.31
N VAL A 95 -5.84 -6.33 1.08
CA VAL A 95 -6.64 -6.32 2.32
C VAL A 95 -6.01 -5.38 3.35
N ALA A 96 -4.69 -5.39 3.50
CA ALA A 96 -3.97 -4.46 4.38
C ALA A 96 -4.21 -3.00 4.00
N ALA A 97 -4.05 -2.64 2.72
CA ALA A 97 -4.29 -1.27 2.25
C ALA A 97 -5.74 -0.83 2.46
N ALA A 98 -6.71 -1.70 2.16
CA ALA A 98 -8.13 -1.42 2.40
C ALA A 98 -8.47 -1.30 3.89
N HIS A 99 -7.81 -2.10 4.73
CA HIS A 99 -7.98 -2.05 6.19
C HIS A 99 -7.49 -0.71 6.75
N LEU A 100 -6.29 -0.27 6.36
CA LEU A 100 -5.73 1.02 6.77
C LEU A 100 -6.58 2.19 6.27
N LEU A 101 -7.04 2.14 5.01
CA LEU A 101 -7.93 3.17 4.45
C LEU A 101 -9.22 3.30 5.26
N LYS A 102 -9.82 2.15 5.65
CA LYS A 102 -11.02 2.13 6.50
C LYS A 102 -10.76 2.73 7.88
N ILE A 103 -9.59 2.51 8.48
CA ILE A 103 -9.22 3.11 9.78
C ILE A 103 -9.13 4.63 9.63
N ILE A 104 -8.37 5.11 8.64
CA ILE A 104 -8.17 6.55 8.40
C ILE A 104 -9.51 7.26 8.11
N ASN A 105 -10.39 6.65 7.30
CA ASN A 105 -11.70 7.22 7.03
C ASN A 105 -12.53 7.38 8.31
N LYS A 106 -12.55 6.33 9.16
CA LYS A 106 -13.26 6.37 10.45
C LYS A 106 -12.71 7.45 11.38
N GLU A 107 -11.40 7.61 11.47
CA GLU A 107 -10.77 8.64 12.30
C GLU A 107 -11.11 10.05 11.84
N LYS A 108 -11.32 10.24 10.53
CA LYS A 108 -11.72 11.52 9.93
C LYS A 108 -13.24 11.75 9.88
N GLY A 109 -14.05 10.83 10.41
CA GLY A 109 -15.50 10.92 10.38
C GLY A 109 -16.11 10.76 8.97
N MET A 110 -15.40 10.08 8.07
CA MET A 110 -15.85 9.69 6.72
C MET A 110 -16.37 8.26 6.66
#